data_AF-A0A7L1JYW5-F1
#
_entry.id   AF-A0A7L1JYW5-F1
#
_cell.length_a   1.000
_cell.length_b   1.000
_cell.length_c   1.000
_cell.angle_alpha   90.00
_cell.angle_beta   90.00
_cell.angle_gamma   90.00
#
_symmetry.space_group_name_H-M   'P 1'
#
loop_
_entity.id
_entity.type
_entity.pdbx_description
1 polymer ?
#
loop_
_entity_poly.entity_id
_entity_poly.type
_entity_poly.pdbx_seq_one_letter_code
_entity_poly.pdbx_strand_id
1 'polypeptide(L)' 'QLLKDPQVLFAGYKVPHPLEHKIIIRVQTTPDYSPQEAFTNAITDLISELSLLEERFRVAIKDKQEGIE' A
#
# COMPACT_ATOMS: atom_id res chain seq x y z
N GLN A 1 -0.94 -0.57 -4.63
CA GLN A 1 0.26 -1.40 -4.39
C GLN A 1 0.14 -2.73 -5.12
N LEU A 2 -0.87 -3.57 -4.84
CA LEU A 2 -1.02 -4.88 -5.52
C LEU A 2 -1.01 -4.81 -7.06
N LEU A 3 -1.81 -3.94 -7.68
CA LEU A 3 -1.82 -3.79 -9.15
C LEU A 3 -0.59 -3.08 -9.73
N LYS A 4 0.35 -2.60 -8.89
CA LYS A 4 1.64 -2.09 -9.37
C LYS A 4 2.61 -3.24 -9.66
N ASP A 5 2.40 -4.40 -9.04
CA ASP A 5 3.18 -5.60 -9.29
C ASP A 5 2.71 -6.25 -10.62
N PRO A 6 3.57 -6.36 -11.64
CA PRO A 6 3.18 -6.93 -12.93
C PRO A 6 2.82 -8.42 -12.86
N GLN A 7 3.21 -9.13 -11.80
CA GLN A 7 2.84 -10.53 -11.59
C GLN A 7 1.44 -10.68 -10.95
N VAL A 8 0.78 -9.58 -10.55
CA VAL A 8 -0.60 -9.58 -10.06
C VAL A 8 -1.56 -9.33 -11.23
N LEU A 9 -2.28 -10.38 -11.63
CA LEU A 9 -3.25 -10.36 -12.72
C LEU A 9 -4.59 -9.75 -12.30
N PHE A 10 -4.97 -9.92 -11.04
CA PHE A 10 -6.21 -9.38 -10.50
C PHE A 10 -6.05 -9.01 -9.02
N ALA A 11 -6.57 -7.86 -8.64
CA ALA A 11 -6.76 -7.49 -7.25
C ALA A 11 -8.09 -6.74 -7.10
N GLY A 12 -8.94 -7.21 -6.20
CA GLY A 12 -10.22 -6.59 -5.89
C GLY A 12 -10.57 -6.76 -4.42
N TYR A 13 -11.38 -5.86 -3.90
CA TYR A 13 -11.92 -5.96 -2.54
C TYR A 13 -13.43 -5.72 -2.54
N LYS A 14 -14.11 -6.28 -1.54
CA LYS A 14 -15.50 -5.94 -1.25
C LYS A 14 -15.78 -5.98 0.24
N VAL A 15 -16.69 -5.11 0.67
CA VAL A 15 -17.32 -5.16 1.99
C VAL A 15 -18.62 -5.93 1.81
N PRO A 16 -18.79 -7.12 2.41
CA PRO A 16 -19.98 -7.93 2.19
C PRO A 16 -21.24 -7.26 2.76
N HIS A 17 -21.11 -6.55 3.88
CA HIS A 17 -22.20 -5.84 4.52
C HIS A 17 -21.68 -4.61 5.29
N PRO A 18 -22.31 -3.43 5.20
CA PRO A 18 -21.81 -2.21 5.88
C PRO A 18 -21.76 -2.29 7.41
N LEU A 19 -22.65 -3.09 8.02
CA LEU A 19 -22.68 -3.29 9.48
C LEU A 19 -21.68 -4.34 9.97
N GLU A 20 -21.02 -5.07 9.06
CA GLU A 20 -19.97 -6.02 9.42
C GLU A 20 -18.60 -5.41 9.13
N HIS A 21 -17.76 -5.31 10.15
CA HIS A 21 -16.38 -4.83 10.02
C HIS A 21 -15.48 -5.92 9.43
N LYS A 22 -15.79 -6.33 8.21
CA LYS A 22 -15.05 -7.35 7.46
C LYS A 22 -14.83 -6.89 6.02
N ILE A 23 -13.64 -7.12 5.52
CA ILE A 23 -13.30 -6.91 4.11
C ILE A 23 -12.85 -8.25 3.51
N ILE A 24 -13.25 -8.50 2.27
CA ILE A 24 -12.80 -9.67 1.51
C ILE A 24 -11.93 -9.15 0.37
N ILE A 25 -10.69 -9.59 0.33
CA ILE A 25 -9.73 -9.25 -0.72
C ILE A 25 -9.48 -10.49 -1.56
N ARG A 26 -9.56 -10.34 -2.89
CA ARG A 26 -9.24 -11.39 -3.85
C ARG A 26 -8.05 -10.94 -4.68
N VAL A 27 -7.01 -11.76 -4.66
CA VAL A 27 -5.78 -11.56 -5.43
C VAL A 27 -5.59 -12.77 -6.33
N GLN A 28 -5.21 -12.54 -7.59
CA GLN A 28 -4.76 -13.58 -8.50
C GLN A 28 -3.42 -13.15 -9.09
N THR A 29 -2.45 -14.03 -9.00
CA THR A 29 -1.08 -13.85 -9.50
C THR A 29 -0.80 -14.80 -10.66
N THR A 30 0.36 -14.65 -11.28
CA THR A 30 0.91 -15.65 -12.20
C THR A 30 1.21 -16.97 -11.47
N PRO A 31 1.26 -18.12 -12.17
CA PRO A 31 1.43 -19.44 -11.53
C PRO A 31 2.73 -19.62 -10.74
N ASP A 32 3.75 -18.85 -11.07
CA ASP A 32 5.10 -18.84 -10.48
C ASP A 32 5.22 -17.94 -9.24
N TYR A 33 4.17 -17.20 -8.87
CA TYR A 33 4.21 -16.23 -7.80
C TYR A 33 3.05 -16.42 -6.81
N SER A 34 3.37 -16.44 -5.52
CA SER A 34 2.38 -16.68 -4.47
C SER A 34 1.52 -15.43 -4.22
N PRO A 35 0.18 -15.53 -4.26
CA PRO A 35 -0.70 -14.41 -3.90
C PRO A 35 -0.45 -13.87 -2.48
N GLN A 36 -0.04 -14.73 -1.55
CA GLN A 36 0.28 -14.35 -0.17
C GLN A 36 1.56 -13.52 -0.09
N GLU A 37 2.57 -13.87 -0.89
CA GLU A 37 3.82 -13.11 -1.01
C GLU A 37 3.55 -11.75 -1.65
N ALA A 38 2.81 -11.72 -2.76
CA ALA A 38 2.35 -10.48 -3.40
C ALA A 38 1.63 -9.55 -2.42
N PHE A 39 0.78 -10.11 -1.57
CA PHE A 39 0.05 -9.37 -0.55
C PHE A 39 0.98 -8.78 0.52
N THR A 40 1.92 -9.57 1.01
CA THR A 40 2.88 -9.14 2.04
C THR A 40 3.83 -8.07 1.51
N ASN A 41 4.33 -8.25 0.29
CA ASN A 41 5.20 -7.28 -0.38
C ASN A 41 4.47 -5.95 -0.57
N ALA A 42 3.24 -5.99 -1.08
CA ALA A 42 2.43 -4.78 -1.28
C ALA A 42 2.15 -4.00 0.02
N ILE A 43 2.04 -4.69 1.17
CA ILE A 43 1.90 -4.03 2.48
C ILE A 43 3.21 -3.39 2.90
N THR A 44 4.32 -4.10 2.79
CA THR A 44 5.66 -3.60 3.14
C THR A 44 6.01 -2.36 2.33
N ASP A 45 5.71 -2.37 1.03
CA ASP A 45 5.90 -1.23 0.14
C ASP A 45 5.06 -0.03 0.57
N LEU A 46 3.79 -0.26 0.95
CA LEU A 46 2.90 0.80 1.43
C LEU A 46 3.43 1.45 2.71
N ILE A 47 3.89 0.63 3.65
CA ILE A 47 4.48 1.11 4.91
C ILE A 47 5.70 1.98 4.60
N SER A 48 6.59 1.50 3.74
CA SER A 48 7.81 2.23 3.37
C SER A 48 7.50 3.57 2.67
N GLU A 49 6.49 3.59 1.79
CA GLU A 49 6.04 4.82 1.11
C GLU A 49 5.48 5.83 2.11
N LEU A 50 4.71 5.38 3.10
CA LEU A 50 4.17 6.25 4.17
C LEU A 50 5.28 6.77 5.09
N SER A 51 6.26 5.95 5.46
CA SER A 51 7.40 6.40 6.27
C SER A 51 8.22 7.46 5.55
N LEU A 52 8.46 7.29 4.25
CA LEU A 52 9.16 8.28 3.44
C LEU A 52 8.36 9.59 3.32
N LEU A 53 7.04 9.50 3.17
CA LEU A 53 6.15 10.66 3.16
C LEU A 53 6.21 11.42 4.49
N GLU A 54 6.14 10.71 5.62
CA GLU A 54 6.23 11.31 6.95
C GLU A 54 7.54 12.07 7.15
N GLU A 55 8.67 11.45 6.78
CA GLU A 55 9.99 12.06 6.90
C GLU A 55 10.10 13.33 6.04
N ARG A 56 9.75 13.24 4.76
CA ARG A 56 9.80 14.39 3.84
C ARG A 56 8.88 15.51 4.29
N PHE A 57 7.69 15.17 4.78
CA PHE A 57 6.76 16.15 5.31
C PHE A 57 7.34 16.85 6.55
N ARG A 58 7.97 16.10 7.47
CA ARG A 58 8.61 16.68 8.66
C ARG A 58 9.75 17.63 8.29
N VAL A 59 10.59 17.26 7.32
CA VAL A 59 11.66 18.13 6.80
C VAL A 59 11.08 19.40 6.20
N ALA A 60 10.10 19.29 5.28
CA ALA A 60 9.49 20.45 4.63
C ALA A 60 8.81 21.41 5.64
N ILE A 61 8.19 20.88 6.71
CA ILE A 61 7.64 21.70 7.78
C ILE A 61 8.74 22.43 8.55
N LYS A 62 9.86 21.77 8.82
CA LYS A 62 11.01 22.38 9.50
C LYS A 62 11.63 23.49 8.65
N ASP A 63 11.89 23.24 7.37
CA ASP A 63 12.46 24.22 6.44
C ASP A 63 11.57 25.48 6.37
N LYS A 64 10.25 25.28 6.30
CA LYS A 64 9.26 26.37 6.32
C LYS A 64 9.24 27.14 7.65
N GLN A 65 9.47 26.49 8.79
CA GLN A 65 9.55 27.14 10.10
C GLN A 65 10.85 27.92 10.28
N GLU A 66 11.95 27.45 9.71
CA GLU A 66 13.27 28.08 9.77
C GLU A 66 13.44 29.21 8.74
N GLY A 67 12.46 29.42 7.84
CA GLY A 67 12.47 30.51 6.86
C GLY A 67 13.52 30.34 5.77
N ILE A 68 14.01 29.12 5.57
CA ILE A 68 14.93 28.77 4.50
C ILE A 68 14.04 28.41 3.30
N GLU A 69 13.87 29.36 2.37
CA GLU A 69 13.26 29.09 1.05
C GLU A 69 14.19 28.25 0.16
#